data_AF-A0A1I1U9S8-F1
#
_entry.id   AF-A0A1I1U9S8-F1
#
_cell.length_a   1.000
_cell.length_b   1.000
_cell.length_c   1.000
_cell.angle_alpha   90.00
_cell.angle_beta   90.00
_cell.angle_gamma   90.00
#
_symmetry.space_group_name_H-M   'P 1'
#
loop_
_entity.id
_entity.type
_entity.pdbx_description
1 polymer ?
#
loop_
_entity_poly.entity_id
_entity_poly.type
_entity_poly.pdbx_seq_one_letter_code
_entity_poly.pdbx_strand_id
1 'polypeptide(L)'
;MIEKLKRELYGQRSERTARLIVRMELQLDELEARATENEIVTQEIACLASLPAPAPRRRPARKPFPEHLPRERVIVPAPTNCPCCGSMKLSKLGEDVTETLEIVSRSWKVIQTVREKFTCRQCEAITQPQAPFHVTPRGFMGPNLLATIFFEKFGQHQPFLTGKANAMPARASTSRSPLSPTRSARRLRR
;
A
#
# COMPACT_ATOMS: atom_id res chain seq x y z
N MET A 1 -49.09 -43.36 56.30
CA MET A 1 -49.07 -42.34 57.39
C MET A 1 -47.85 -41.42 57.30
N ILE A 2 -46.63 -41.99 57.26
CA ILE A 2 -45.36 -41.24 57.33
C ILE A 2 -45.14 -40.27 56.15
N GLU A 3 -45.48 -40.65 54.92
CA GLU A 3 -45.29 -39.77 53.74
C GLU A 3 -46.19 -38.53 53.74
N LYS A 4 -47.41 -38.62 54.30
CA LYS A 4 -48.32 -37.47 54.43
C LYS A 4 -47.75 -36.45 55.42
N LEU A 5 -47.30 -36.91 56.60
CA LEU A 5 -46.66 -36.07 57.60
C LEU A 5 -45.39 -35.40 57.06
N LYS A 6 -44.58 -36.10 56.26
CA LYS A 6 -43.40 -35.53 55.61
C LYS A 6 -43.75 -34.44 54.59
N ARG A 7 -44.81 -34.61 53.80
CA ARG A 7 -45.29 -33.59 52.85
C ARG A 7 -45.87 -32.36 53.57
N GLU A 8 -46.57 -32.53 54.68
CA GLU A 8 -47.10 -31.42 55.48
C GLU A 8 -45.98 -30.61 56.16
N LEU A 9 -44.97 -31.29 56.72
CA LEU A 9 -43.85 -30.64 57.40
C LEU A 9 -42.85 -29.98 56.43
N TYR A 10 -42.59 -30.59 55.27
CA TYR A 10 -41.50 -30.18 54.39
C TYR A 10 -41.91 -29.82 52.96
N GLY A 11 -43.14 -30.10 52.51
CA GLY A 11 -43.56 -29.97 51.11
C GLY A 11 -43.23 -28.60 50.48
N GLN A 12 -43.70 -27.53 51.12
CA GLN A 12 -43.49 -26.16 50.64
C GLN A 12 -42.00 -25.76 50.64
N ARG A 13 -41.22 -26.26 51.60
CA ARG A 13 -39.77 -26.05 51.65
C ARG A 13 -39.06 -26.85 50.57
N SER A 14 -39.38 -28.14 50.41
CA SER A 14 -38.79 -29.01 49.40
C SER A 14 -39.05 -28.53 47.97
N GLU A 15 -40.24 -28.00 47.68
CA GLU A 15 -40.56 -27.43 46.37
C GLU A 15 -39.76 -26.15 46.10
N ARG A 16 -39.58 -25.29 47.11
CA ARG A 16 -38.76 -24.09 46.98
C ARG A 16 -37.29 -24.43 46.79
N THR A 17 -36.77 -25.40 47.54
CA THR A 17 -35.38 -25.86 47.41
C THR A 17 -35.15 -26.53 46.07
N ALA A 18 -36.07 -27.36 45.57
CA ALA A 18 -35.98 -27.96 44.24
C ALA A 18 -35.92 -26.90 43.13
N ARG A 19 -36.75 -25.85 43.19
CA ARG A 19 -36.69 -24.73 42.24
C ARG A 19 -35.37 -23.96 42.30
N LEU A 20 -34.80 -23.80 43.49
CA LEU A 20 -33.50 -23.15 43.67
C LEU A 20 -32.37 -24.01 43.10
N ILE A 21 -32.41 -25.32 43.31
CA ILE A 21 -31.43 -26.26 42.77
C ILE A 21 -31.44 -26.20 41.24
N VAL A 22 -32.62 -26.30 40.60
CA VAL A 22 -32.74 -26.19 39.13
C VAL A 22 -32.19 -24.87 38.60
N ARG A 23 -32.41 -23.76 39.31
CA ARG A 23 -31.83 -22.46 38.93
C ARG A 23 -30.30 -22.48 39.04
N MET A 24 -29.76 -23.03 40.12
CA MET A 24 -28.32 -23.08 40.35
C MET A 24 -27.64 -24.02 39.34
N GLU A 25 -28.25 -25.15 39.01
CA GLU A 25 -27.78 -26.06 37.96
C GLU A 25 -27.67 -25.35 36.62
N LEU A 26 -28.72 -24.63 36.20
CA LEU A 26 -28.67 -23.84 34.97
C LEU A 26 -27.57 -22.76 35.01
N GLN A 27 -27.36 -22.11 36.16
CA GLN A 27 -26.29 -21.13 36.32
C GLN A 27 -24.90 -21.75 36.26
N LEU A 28 -24.73 -22.97 36.78
CA LEU A 28 -23.49 -23.72 36.67
C LEU A 28 -23.22 -24.11 35.21
N ASP A 29 -24.23 -24.62 34.50
CA ASP A 29 -24.12 -24.96 33.08
C ASP A 29 -23.70 -23.75 32.22
N GLU A 30 -24.28 -22.57 32.48
CA GLU A 30 -23.90 -21.31 31.80
C GLU A 30 -22.45 -20.90 32.10
N LEU A 31 -22.00 -21.07 33.35
CA LEU A 31 -20.63 -20.75 33.75
C LEU A 31 -19.61 -21.73 33.16
N GLU A 32 -19.95 -23.02 33.11
CA GLU A 32 -19.13 -24.05 32.47
C GLU A 32 -19.00 -23.78 30.97
N ALA A 33 -20.10 -23.48 30.27
CA ALA A 33 -20.05 -23.11 28.86
C ALA A 33 -19.12 -21.91 28.61
N ARG A 34 -19.25 -20.84 29.41
CA ARG A 34 -18.35 -19.67 29.32
C ARG A 34 -16.89 -20.02 29.63
N ALA A 35 -16.63 -20.91 30.60
CA ALA A 35 -15.28 -21.34 30.91
C ALA A 35 -14.64 -22.06 29.71
N THR A 36 -15.37 -22.97 29.06
CA THR A 36 -14.89 -23.66 27.85
C THR A 36 -14.61 -22.70 26.69
N GLU A 37 -15.48 -21.71 26.46
CA GLU A 37 -15.27 -20.67 25.44
C GLU A 37 -14.00 -19.86 25.73
N ASN A 38 -13.80 -19.47 26.99
CA ASN A 38 -12.61 -18.74 27.41
C ASN A 38 -11.34 -19.57 27.23
N GLU A 39 -11.38 -20.86 27.57
CA GLU A 39 -10.25 -21.78 27.36
C GLU A 39 -9.89 -21.89 25.87
N ILE A 40 -10.88 -22.04 24.99
CA ILE A 40 -10.67 -22.06 23.53
C ILE A 40 -10.00 -20.76 23.07
N VAL A 41 -10.54 -19.60 23.48
CA VAL A 41 -9.97 -18.30 23.12
C VAL A 41 -8.54 -18.16 23.65
N THR A 42 -8.27 -18.61 24.88
CA THR A 42 -6.90 -18.55 25.44
C THR A 42 -5.94 -19.46 24.69
N GLN A 43 -6.38 -20.65 24.25
CA GLN A 43 -5.58 -21.56 23.45
C GLN A 43 -5.29 -20.98 22.05
N GLU A 44 -6.29 -20.36 21.42
CA GLU A 44 -6.11 -19.65 20.14
C GLU A 44 -5.11 -18.51 20.26
N ILE A 45 -5.23 -17.69 21.32
CA ILE A 45 -4.30 -16.59 21.59
C ILE A 45 -2.89 -17.14 21.85
N ALA A 46 -2.76 -18.21 22.63
CA ALA A 46 -1.46 -18.85 22.91
C ALA A 46 -0.83 -19.44 21.63
N CYS A 47 -1.64 -20.05 20.76
CA CYS A 47 -1.22 -20.55 19.47
C CYS A 47 -0.72 -19.41 18.57
N LEU A 48 -1.48 -18.31 18.46
CA LEU A 48 -1.08 -17.12 17.72
C LEU A 48 0.19 -16.46 18.30
N ALA A 49 0.36 -16.47 19.61
CA ALA A 49 1.55 -15.96 20.29
C ALA A 49 2.79 -16.86 20.09
N SER A 50 2.58 -18.16 19.86
CA SER A 50 3.65 -19.12 19.54
C SER A 50 4.16 -19.01 18.10
N LEU A 51 3.39 -18.38 17.21
CA LEU A 51 3.83 -18.14 15.84
C LEU A 51 4.97 -17.09 15.85
N PRO A 52 6.05 -17.31 15.07
CA PRO A 52 7.08 -16.30 14.93
C PRO A 52 6.46 -15.01 14.38
N ALA A 53 6.83 -13.88 14.99
CA ALA A 53 6.31 -12.57 14.59
C ALA A 53 6.46 -12.40 13.07
N PRO A 54 5.39 -11.99 12.34
CA PRO A 54 5.48 -11.80 10.91
C PRO A 54 6.58 -10.78 10.62
N ALA A 55 7.56 -11.17 9.80
CA ALA A 55 8.62 -10.28 9.36
C ALA A 55 7.99 -8.97 8.84
N PRO A 56 8.59 -7.80 9.13
CA PRO A 56 8.04 -6.53 8.69
C PRO A 56 7.90 -6.58 7.16
N ARG A 57 6.65 -6.66 6.69
CA ARG A 57 6.35 -6.66 5.26
C ARG A 57 6.84 -5.34 4.70
N ARG A 58 7.97 -5.37 3.98
CA ARG A 58 8.46 -4.21 3.25
C ARG A 58 7.38 -3.83 2.24
N ARG A 59 6.76 -2.67 2.43
CA ARG A 59 5.84 -2.12 1.45
C ARG A 59 6.61 -2.03 0.11
N PRO A 60 6.05 -2.52 -1.00
CA PRO A 60 6.72 -2.40 -2.30
C PRO A 60 6.94 -0.92 -2.59
N ALA A 61 8.19 -0.48 -2.49
CA ALA A 61 8.60 0.84 -2.90
C ALA A 61 8.72 0.87 -4.41
N ARG A 62 8.29 1.96 -5.04
CA ARG A 62 8.50 2.13 -6.47
C ARG A 62 9.99 2.28 -6.74
N LYS A 63 10.48 1.56 -7.74
CA LYS A 63 11.82 1.77 -8.26
C LYS A 63 11.85 3.17 -8.91
N PRO A 64 12.92 3.96 -8.69
CA PRO A 64 13.07 5.23 -9.36
C PRO A 64 13.15 5.03 -10.87
N PHE A 65 12.83 6.06 -11.65
CA PHE A 65 12.96 5.99 -13.10
C PHE A 65 14.42 5.82 -13.50
N PRO A 66 14.71 5.03 -14.57
CA PRO A 66 16.06 4.90 -15.09
C PRO A 66 16.69 6.25 -15.44
N GLU A 67 18.00 6.37 -15.22
CA GLU A 67 18.74 7.63 -15.40
C GLU A 67 18.92 8.05 -16.87
N HIS A 68 18.77 7.12 -17.81
CA HIS A 68 18.92 7.39 -19.24
C HIS A 68 17.74 8.15 -19.86
N LEU A 69 16.62 8.31 -19.14
CA LEU A 69 15.49 9.07 -19.66
C LEU A 69 15.75 10.58 -19.51
N PRO A 70 15.41 11.41 -20.52
CA PRO A 70 15.54 12.85 -20.42
C PRO A 70 14.63 13.39 -19.32
N ARG A 71 15.19 14.21 -18.43
CA ARG A 71 14.49 14.84 -17.30
C ARG A 71 14.32 16.33 -17.54
N GLU A 72 13.10 16.81 -17.43
CA GLU A 72 12.78 18.25 -17.41
C GLU A 72 12.32 18.64 -16.02
N ARG A 73 12.91 19.72 -15.49
CA ARG A 73 12.57 20.24 -14.18
C ARG A 73 11.62 21.41 -14.34
N VAL A 74 10.39 21.25 -13.85
CA VAL A 74 9.38 22.29 -13.82
C VAL A 74 9.25 22.78 -12.39
N ILE A 75 9.69 24.00 -12.12
CA ILE A 75 9.59 24.61 -10.79
C ILE A 75 8.23 25.30 -10.69
N VAL A 76 7.42 24.86 -9.73
CA VAL A 76 6.15 25.53 -9.44
C VAL A 76 6.47 26.81 -8.65
N PRO A 77 6.10 28.00 -9.15
CA PRO A 77 6.48 29.26 -8.52
C PRO A 77 5.95 29.35 -7.10
N ALA A 78 6.81 29.82 -6.22
CA ALA A 78 6.47 30.14 -4.84
C ALA A 78 5.45 31.27 -4.77
N PRO A 79 4.55 31.28 -3.76
CA PRO A 79 3.82 32.49 -3.44
C PRO A 79 4.80 33.56 -2.96
N THR A 80 4.70 34.78 -3.49
CA THR A 80 5.58 35.90 -3.10
C THR A 80 5.30 36.38 -1.66
N ASN A 81 4.10 36.12 -1.15
CA ASN A 81 3.62 36.60 0.15
C ASN A 81 3.09 35.39 0.96
N CYS A 82 3.18 35.43 2.31
CA CYS A 82 2.52 34.38 3.10
C CYS A 82 1.00 34.44 2.90
N PRO A 83 0.34 33.31 2.57
CA PRO A 83 -1.13 33.26 2.50
C PRO A 83 -1.81 33.52 3.86
N CYS A 84 -1.04 33.42 4.95
CA CYS A 84 -1.52 33.54 6.32
C CYS A 84 -1.53 34.98 6.85
N CYS A 85 -0.48 35.76 6.58
CA CYS A 85 -0.24 37.08 7.19
C CYS A 85 0.17 38.13 6.16
N GLY A 86 0.26 37.79 4.87
CA GLY A 86 0.65 38.71 3.80
C GLY A 86 2.10 39.18 3.81
N SER A 87 2.94 38.70 4.76
CA SER A 87 4.33 39.15 4.84
C SER A 87 5.21 38.58 3.71
N MET A 88 6.23 39.35 3.32
CA MET A 88 7.22 39.00 2.29
C MET A 88 8.43 38.22 2.85
N LYS A 89 8.49 38.04 4.17
CA LYS A 89 9.63 37.42 4.86
C LYS A 89 9.56 35.90 4.81
N LEU A 90 9.62 35.34 3.61
CA LEU A 90 9.63 33.91 3.35
C LEU A 90 11.06 33.38 3.29
N SER A 91 11.31 32.24 3.92
CA SER A 91 12.58 31.51 3.83
C SER A 91 12.33 30.13 3.23
N LYS A 92 13.17 29.71 2.29
CA LYS A 92 13.12 28.37 1.67
C LYS A 92 13.57 27.32 2.68
N LEU A 93 12.74 26.30 2.90
CA LEU A 93 13.01 25.20 3.85
C LEU A 93 13.54 23.95 3.14
N GLY A 94 12.98 23.65 1.96
CA GLY A 94 13.32 22.44 1.20
C GLY A 94 12.47 22.31 -0.06
N GLU A 95 12.67 21.23 -0.79
CA GLU A 95 12.00 20.96 -2.06
C GLU A 95 11.35 19.58 -2.03
N ASP A 96 10.09 19.50 -2.46
CA ASP A 96 9.44 18.23 -2.76
C ASP A 96 9.43 18.01 -4.28
N VAL A 97 10.06 16.92 -4.72
CA VAL A 97 10.14 16.57 -6.15
C VAL A 97 9.16 15.44 -6.44
N THR A 98 8.23 15.67 -7.36
CA THR A 98 7.33 14.64 -7.88
C THR A 98 7.70 14.31 -9.32
N GLU A 99 7.98 13.03 -9.59
CA GLU A 99 8.35 12.56 -10.93
C GLU A 99 7.14 12.02 -11.69
N THR A 100 6.92 12.53 -12.90
CA THR A 100 5.84 12.14 -13.80
C THR A 100 6.42 11.69 -15.13
N LEU A 101 5.92 10.59 -15.68
CA LEU A 101 6.35 10.06 -16.98
C LEU A 101 5.40 10.52 -18.09
N GLU A 102 5.96 11.14 -19.12
CA GLU A 102 5.24 11.65 -20.29
C GLU A 102 5.80 11.12 -21.61
N ILE A 103 4.94 11.16 -22.63
CA ILE A 103 5.33 10.85 -24.02
C ILE A 103 5.32 12.16 -24.80
N VAL A 104 6.46 12.49 -25.42
CA VAL A 104 6.60 13.62 -26.36
C VAL A 104 7.08 13.03 -27.69
N SER A 105 6.27 13.14 -28.75
CA SER A 105 6.64 12.73 -30.12
C SER A 105 7.35 11.35 -30.19
N ARG A 106 6.77 10.34 -29.51
CA ARG A 106 7.26 8.94 -29.44
C ARG A 106 8.51 8.72 -28.58
N SER A 107 9.03 9.76 -27.93
CA SER A 107 10.07 9.67 -26.91
C SER A 107 9.47 9.72 -25.51
N TRP A 108 10.13 9.07 -24.54
CA TRP A 108 9.75 9.09 -23.14
C TRP A 108 10.50 10.21 -22.42
N LYS A 109 9.80 10.98 -21.60
CA LYS A 109 10.37 12.09 -20.84
C LYS A 109 9.88 12.02 -19.41
N VAL A 110 10.77 12.30 -18.46
CA VAL A 110 10.41 12.42 -17.05
C VAL A 110 10.30 13.90 -16.71
N ILE A 111 9.12 14.32 -16.27
CA ILE A 111 8.89 15.67 -15.75
C ILE A 111 9.02 15.62 -14.23
N GLN A 112 10.03 16.33 -13.72
CA GLN A 112 10.28 16.53 -12.30
C GLN A 112 9.61 17.84 -11.89
N THR A 113 8.44 17.76 -11.29
CA THR A 113 7.74 18.93 -10.74
C THR A 113 8.30 19.22 -9.35
N VAL A 114 8.98 20.36 -9.21
CA VAL A 114 9.62 20.79 -7.96
C VAL A 114 8.67 21.74 -7.24
N ARG A 115 8.29 21.38 -6.02
CA ARG A 115 7.45 22.17 -5.12
C ARG A 115 8.29 22.64 -3.94
N GLU A 116 8.69 23.88 -3.96
CA GLU A 116 9.48 24.49 -2.90
C GLU A 116 8.61 24.73 -1.65
N LYS A 117 9.12 24.32 -0.49
CA LYS A 117 8.50 24.57 0.83
C LYS A 117 9.07 25.85 1.41
N PHE A 118 8.19 26.71 1.90
CA PHE A 118 8.55 27.99 2.51
C PHE A 118 8.08 28.08 3.94
N THR A 119 8.87 28.73 4.79
CA THR A 119 8.48 29.13 6.13
C THR A 119 8.41 30.65 6.21
N CYS A 120 7.31 31.17 6.73
CA CYS A 120 7.21 32.59 7.06
C CYS A 120 7.95 32.89 8.37
N ARG A 121 8.80 33.93 8.40
CA ARG A 121 9.53 34.30 9.63
C ARG A 121 8.68 35.03 10.67
N GLN A 122 7.50 35.52 10.30
CA GLN A 122 6.66 36.34 11.18
C GLN A 122 5.61 35.52 11.94
N CYS A 123 5.11 34.45 11.34
CA CYS A 123 4.08 33.58 11.93
C CYS A 123 4.52 32.11 11.98
N GLU A 124 5.74 31.80 11.53
CA GLU A 124 6.34 30.46 11.54
C GLU A 124 5.56 29.39 10.74
N ALA A 125 4.52 29.80 10.01
CA ALA A 125 3.71 28.90 9.20
C ALA A 125 4.49 28.38 7.99
N ILE A 126 4.38 27.07 7.75
CA ILE A 126 4.95 26.39 6.59
C ILE A 126 3.89 26.38 5.48
N THR A 127 4.25 26.93 4.32
CA THR A 127 3.41 26.96 3.12
C THR A 127 4.10 26.19 2.00
N GLN A 128 3.31 25.44 1.24
CA GLN A 128 3.76 24.73 0.06
C GLN A 128 2.78 24.99 -1.10
N PRO A 129 3.25 25.22 -2.33
CA PRO A 129 2.36 25.34 -3.50
C PRO A 129 1.57 24.05 -3.69
N GLN A 130 0.38 24.14 -4.28
CA GLN A 130 -0.50 22.98 -4.47
C GLN A 130 0.20 21.86 -5.26
N ALA A 131 -0.13 20.61 -4.94
CA ALA A 131 0.37 19.46 -5.69
C ALA A 131 -0.18 19.48 -7.13
N PRO A 132 0.62 19.07 -8.13
CA PRO A 132 0.11 18.87 -9.48
C PRO A 132 -1.03 17.83 -9.45
N PHE A 133 -2.05 18.07 -10.25
CA PHE A 133 -3.17 17.15 -10.35
C PHE A 133 -2.75 15.90 -11.14
N HIS A 134 -3.03 14.72 -10.60
CA HIS A 134 -2.86 13.45 -11.27
C HIS A 134 -4.20 12.73 -11.37
N VAL A 135 -4.52 12.23 -12.56
CA VAL A 135 -5.78 11.51 -12.84
C VAL A 135 -5.90 10.25 -11.98
N THR A 136 -4.78 9.57 -11.73
CA THR A 136 -4.74 8.40 -10.84
C THR A 136 -4.15 8.79 -9.49
N PRO A 137 -4.80 8.44 -8.36
CA PRO A 137 -4.25 8.74 -7.04
C PRO A 137 -2.92 8.04 -6.86
N ARG A 138 -1.90 8.81 -6.43
CA ARG A 138 -0.51 8.34 -6.32
C ARG A 138 0.06 7.83 -7.64
N GLY A 139 -0.55 8.09 -8.80
CA GLY A 139 -0.03 7.69 -10.10
C GLY A 139 1.23 8.46 -10.48
N PHE A 140 2.03 7.91 -11.38
CA PHE A 140 3.18 8.61 -11.99
C PHE A 140 2.95 8.92 -13.47
N MET A 141 1.84 8.46 -14.04
CA MET A 141 1.56 8.61 -15.46
C MET A 141 1.08 10.03 -15.73
N GLY A 142 1.76 10.72 -16.64
CA GLY A 142 1.33 12.02 -17.12
C GLY A 142 0.11 11.92 -18.06
N PRO A 143 -0.51 13.05 -18.39
CA PRO A 143 -1.75 13.10 -19.17
C PRO A 143 -1.57 12.51 -20.58
N ASN A 144 -0.49 12.89 -21.27
CA ASN A 144 -0.17 12.40 -22.62
C ASN A 144 0.07 10.88 -22.64
N LEU A 145 0.72 10.36 -21.60
CA LEU A 145 0.97 8.93 -21.47
C LEU A 145 -0.34 8.16 -21.24
N LEU A 146 -1.19 8.64 -20.32
CA LEU A 146 -2.51 8.04 -20.09
C LEU A 146 -3.37 8.07 -21.36
N ALA A 147 -3.44 9.22 -22.04
CA ALA A 147 -4.19 9.35 -23.29
C ALA A 147 -3.71 8.34 -24.35
N THR A 148 -2.39 8.18 -24.50
CA THR A 148 -1.81 7.21 -25.42
C THR A 148 -2.20 5.78 -25.04
N ILE A 149 -2.07 5.41 -23.76
CA ILE A 149 -2.45 4.08 -23.26
C ILE A 149 -3.94 3.81 -23.49
N PHE A 150 -4.80 4.79 -23.20
CA PHE A 150 -6.25 4.66 -23.42
C PHE A 150 -6.57 4.48 -24.91
N PHE A 151 -5.96 5.27 -25.79
CA PHE A 151 -6.17 5.14 -27.23
C PHE A 151 -5.66 3.81 -27.77
N GLU A 152 -4.47 3.35 -27.37
CA GLU A 152 -3.93 2.06 -27.81
C GLU A 152 -4.77 0.89 -27.29
N LYS A 153 -5.24 0.97 -26.03
CA LYS A 153 -6.03 -0.08 -25.42
C LYS A 153 -7.45 -0.16 -25.98
N PHE A 154 -8.14 0.98 -26.08
CA PHE A 154 -9.57 1.02 -26.39
C PHE A 154 -9.87 1.49 -27.81
N GLY A 155 -9.05 2.38 -28.37
CA GLY A 155 -9.21 2.88 -29.75
C GLY A 155 -9.01 1.80 -30.81
N GLN A 156 -8.24 0.76 -30.51
CA GLN A 156 -8.08 -0.42 -31.39
C GLN A 156 -9.04 -1.57 -31.06
N HIS A 157 -10.07 -1.32 -30.23
CA HIS A 157 -11.03 -2.32 -29.74
C HIS A 157 -10.35 -3.58 -29.18
N GLN A 158 -9.18 -3.45 -28.55
CA GLN A 158 -8.52 -4.61 -27.99
C GLN A 158 -9.30 -5.13 -26.77
N PRO A 159 -9.57 -6.44 -26.69
CA PRO A 159 -10.31 -7.00 -25.57
C PRO A 159 -9.56 -6.74 -24.26
N PHE A 160 -10.32 -6.45 -23.21
CA PHE A 160 -9.79 -6.36 -21.85
C PHE A 160 -9.55 -7.79 -21.33
N LEU A 161 -8.45 -8.39 -21.76
CA LEU A 161 -8.04 -9.68 -21.22
C LEU A 161 -7.49 -9.47 -19.81
N THR A 162 -8.24 -9.97 -18.82
CA THR A 162 -7.86 -10.08 -17.41
C THR A 162 -6.81 -11.18 -17.23
N GLY A 163 -5.65 -11.03 -17.89
CA GLY A 163 -4.64 -12.08 -17.85
C GLY A 163 -3.37 -11.69 -18.59
N LYS A 164 -2.38 -11.28 -17.80
CA LYS A 164 -0.97 -11.02 -18.18
C LYS A 164 -0.76 -9.72 -18.95
N ALA A 165 -0.03 -8.81 -18.29
CA ALA A 165 0.55 -7.64 -18.90
C ALA A 165 1.36 -8.07 -20.14
N ASN A 166 1.00 -7.53 -21.30
CA ASN A 166 1.88 -7.54 -22.46
C ASN A 166 3.18 -6.85 -22.04
N ALA A 167 4.21 -7.64 -21.80
CA ALA A 167 5.56 -7.13 -21.66
C ALA A 167 5.90 -6.38 -22.94
N MET A 168 6.12 -5.08 -22.80
CA MET A 168 6.60 -4.22 -23.87
C MET A 168 7.90 -4.83 -24.42
N PRO A 169 8.00 -5.15 -25.73
CA PRO A 169 9.19 -5.81 -26.25
C PRO A 169 10.35 -4.82 -26.20
N ALA A 170 11.30 -5.07 -25.30
CA ALA A 170 12.62 -4.48 -25.37
C ALA A 170 13.22 -4.88 -26.72
N ARG A 171 13.38 -3.91 -27.63
CA ARG A 171 14.15 -4.11 -28.88
C ARG A 171 15.59 -4.43 -28.48
N ALA A 172 15.93 -5.70 -28.46
CA ALA A 172 17.30 -6.17 -28.36
C ALA A 172 18.06 -5.71 -29.61
N SER A 173 18.96 -4.75 -29.45
CA SER A 173 20.00 -4.45 -30.42
C SER A 173 21.00 -5.62 -30.44
N THR A 174 20.69 -6.66 -31.20
CA THR A 174 21.68 -7.68 -31.56
C THR A 174 22.50 -7.14 -32.72
N SER A 175 23.67 -6.57 -32.41
CA SER A 175 24.71 -6.32 -33.39
C SER A 175 25.24 -7.66 -33.90
N ARG A 176 24.70 -8.15 -35.03
CA ARG A 176 25.37 -9.20 -35.82
C ARG A 176 26.57 -8.56 -36.51
N SER A 177 27.76 -8.74 -35.93
CA SER A 177 29.02 -8.49 -36.62
C SER A 177 29.27 -9.65 -37.60
N PRO A 178 29.52 -9.41 -38.90
CA PRO A 178 29.87 -10.48 -39.81
C PRO A 178 31.34 -10.87 -39.62
N LEU A 179 31.57 -12.16 -39.39
CA LEU A 179 32.89 -12.78 -39.49
C LEU A 179 33.42 -12.58 -40.92
N SER A 180 34.64 -12.04 -41.05
CA SER A 180 35.46 -12.17 -42.25
C SER A 180 36.72 -13.00 -41.94
N PRO A 181 37.11 -13.94 -42.82
CA PRO A 181 38.26 -14.82 -42.62
C PRO A 181 39.55 -14.30 -43.30
N THR A 182 40.63 -15.07 -43.13
CA THR A 182 41.98 -14.99 -43.77
C THR A 182 43.01 -14.17 -42.95
N ARG A 183 44.30 -14.52 -42.83
CA ARG A 183 45.17 -15.56 -43.40
C ARG A 183 46.48 -15.61 -42.56
N SER A 184 46.98 -16.82 -42.29
CA SER A 184 48.39 -17.24 -42.13
C SER A 184 49.48 -16.28 -41.59
N ALA A 185 50.21 -16.71 -40.56
CA ALA A 185 51.67 -16.97 -40.62
C ALA A 185 52.25 -17.43 -39.26
N ARG A 186 53.32 -18.26 -39.33
CA ARG A 186 54.24 -18.74 -38.25
C ARG A 186 53.70 -19.88 -37.38
N ARG A 187 54.45 -20.97 -37.12
CA ARG A 187 55.89 -21.24 -37.20
C ARG A 187 56.09 -22.76 -37.32
N LEU A 188 56.97 -23.19 -38.22
CA LEU A 188 57.41 -24.57 -38.37
C LEU A 188 58.94 -24.56 -38.26
N ARG A 189 59.48 -25.33 -37.29
CA ARG A 189 60.90 -25.71 -37.11
C ARG A 189 61.83 -24.53 -36.76
N ARG A 190 62.85 -24.65 -35.91
CA ARG A 190 63.65 -25.75 -35.37
C ARG A 190 64.21 -25.28 -34.02
#